data_AF-A0AA37PAZ2-F1
#
_entry.id   AF-A0AA37PAZ2-F1
#
_cell.length_a   1.000
_cell.length_b   1.000
_cell.length_c   1.000
_cell.angle_alpha   90.00
_cell.angle_beta   90.00
_cell.angle_gamma   90.00
#
_symmetry.space_group_name_H-M   'P 1'
#
loop_
_entity.id
_entity.type
_entity.pdbx_description
1 polymer ?
#
loop_
_entity_poly.entity_id
_entity_poly.type
_entity_poly.pdbx_seq_one_letter_code
_entity_poly.pdbx_strand_id
1 'polypeptide(L)'
;MELKKVTPEHLLDEPHGSDDCMTSSPTARYVDIHGTASSKVLQRGQDFWDKIYGKISRRIMSRMDRSGTEDLGLTARLMYGYILSNTNVLSPVETSYVLIAGLIPQDVNPQLKGHLRGALNGGASVEEVRAVRDIVMEICKASGMRQLGEDVPGGWGWRSEVATL
;
A
#
# COMPACT_ATOMS: atom_id res chain seq x y z
N MET A 1 19.49 -10.74 23.11
CA MET A 1 18.56 -9.88 22.34
C MET A 1 17.14 -10.33 22.70
N GLU A 2 16.42 -9.59 23.55
CA GLU A 2 15.16 -10.06 24.16
C GLU A 2 14.08 -10.45 23.15
N LEU A 3 14.03 -9.77 22.00
CA LEU A 3 13.10 -10.10 20.92
C LEU A 3 13.30 -11.53 20.39
N LYS A 4 14.54 -11.99 20.21
CA LYS A 4 14.82 -13.36 19.76
C LYS A 4 14.33 -14.44 20.74
N LYS A 5 14.22 -14.11 22.04
CA LYS A 5 13.76 -15.06 23.05
C LYS A 5 12.27 -15.30 23.00
N VAL A 6 11.50 -14.35 22.44
CA VAL A 6 10.03 -14.41 22.37
C VAL A 6 9.50 -14.64 20.95
N THR A 7 10.34 -14.52 19.93
CA THR A 7 9.98 -14.87 18.55
C THR A 7 9.95 -16.40 18.40
N PRO A 8 8.84 -16.99 17.93
CA PRO A 8 8.78 -18.42 17.62
C PRO A 8 9.91 -18.84 16.66
N GLU A 9 10.49 -20.02 16.86
CA GLU A 9 11.67 -20.47 16.08
C GLU A 9 11.44 -20.42 14.57
N HIS A 10 10.23 -20.78 14.11
CA HIS A 10 9.87 -20.74 12.69
C HIS A 10 9.72 -19.32 12.11
N LEU A 11 9.78 -18.27 12.94
CA LEU A 11 9.75 -16.85 12.57
C LEU A 11 11.09 -16.14 12.88
N LEU A 12 12.10 -16.86 13.36
CA LEU A 12 13.43 -16.29 13.55
C LEU A 12 14.10 -16.15 12.18
N ASP A 13 14.20 -14.92 11.70
CA ASP A 13 15.09 -14.59 10.58
C ASP A 13 16.54 -14.79 11.07
N GLU A 14 17.18 -15.91 10.70
CA GLU A 14 18.60 -16.15 11.00
C GLU A 14 19.46 -15.09 10.28
N PRO A 15 20.24 -14.27 11.01
CA PRO A 15 21.11 -13.29 10.39
C PRO A 15 22.28 -14.02 9.72
N HIS A 16 22.16 -14.23 8.41
CA HIS A 16 23.23 -14.48 7.42
C HIS A 16 24.51 -15.09 8.02
N GLY A 17 24.61 -16.42 8.01
CA GLY A 17 25.91 -17.09 8.06
C GLY A 17 26.73 -16.67 6.84
N SER A 18 28.02 -16.41 7.04
CA SER A 18 28.96 -15.79 6.10
C SER A 18 29.11 -16.46 4.73
N ASP A 19 28.51 -17.63 4.48
CA ASP A 19 28.91 -18.49 3.38
C ASP A 19 27.78 -19.11 2.55
N ASP A 20 26.50 -18.76 2.77
CA ASP A 20 25.41 -19.36 1.99
C ASP A 20 24.55 -18.35 1.22
N CYS A 21 24.61 -18.46 -0.10
CA CYS A 21 23.87 -17.72 -1.12
C CYS A 21 22.34 -17.96 -1.09
N MET A 22 21.80 -18.65 -0.08
CA MET A 22 20.49 -19.31 -0.17
C MET A 22 19.40 -18.88 0.80
N THR A 23 19.60 -17.87 1.67
CA THR A 23 18.48 -17.31 2.44
C THR A 23 18.49 -15.79 2.45
N SER A 24 18.34 -15.17 1.28
CA SER A 24 17.92 -13.78 1.23
C SER A 24 16.47 -13.68 1.69
N SER A 25 16.15 -12.73 2.57
CA SER A 25 14.76 -12.43 2.93
C SER A 25 13.94 -12.30 1.63
N PRO A 26 12.74 -12.91 1.52
CA PRO A 26 11.95 -12.85 0.29
C PRO A 26 11.56 -11.42 -0.09
N THR A 27 11.57 -10.49 0.87
CA THR A 27 11.34 -9.07 0.61
C THR A 27 12.57 -8.34 0.07
N ALA A 28 13.78 -8.89 0.26
CA ALA A 28 15.07 -8.27 -0.05
C ALA A 28 15.25 -6.84 0.50
N ARG A 29 14.50 -6.43 1.53
CA ARG A 29 14.53 -5.06 2.07
C ARG A 29 15.90 -4.62 2.58
N TYR A 30 16.66 -5.56 3.15
CA TYR A 30 18.04 -5.30 3.55
C TYR A 30 18.90 -4.82 2.35
N VAL A 31 18.72 -5.45 1.19
CA VAL A 31 19.42 -5.08 -0.05
C VAL A 31 18.94 -3.73 -0.56
N ASP A 32 17.65 -3.41 -0.48
CA ASP A 32 17.12 -2.07 -0.83
C ASP A 32 17.76 -0.97 0.04
N ILE A 33 18.01 -1.24 1.33
CA ILE A 33 18.59 -0.25 2.28
C ILE A 33 20.12 -0.14 2.16
N HIS A 34 20.83 -1.25 2.04
CA HIS A 34 22.30 -1.28 2.18
C HIS A 34 23.04 -1.57 0.87
N GLY A 35 22.43 -2.29 -0.07
CA GLY A 35 23.07 -2.75 -1.30
C GLY A 35 22.66 -1.97 -2.56
N THR A 36 21.48 -1.34 -2.56
CA THR A 36 20.92 -0.62 -3.71
C THR A 36 21.07 0.88 -3.51
N ALA A 37 21.55 1.59 -4.53
CA ALA A 37 21.59 3.04 -4.50
C ALA A 37 20.18 3.61 -4.28
N SER A 38 20.02 4.49 -3.30
CA SER A 38 18.73 5.06 -2.91
C SER A 38 17.98 5.71 -4.07
N SER A 39 18.69 6.32 -5.02
CA SER A 39 18.10 6.89 -6.25
C SER A 39 17.37 5.84 -7.10
N LYS A 40 17.87 4.60 -7.18
CA LYS A 40 17.21 3.51 -7.90
C LYS A 40 15.94 3.06 -7.19
N VAL A 41 15.98 2.96 -5.86
CA VAL A 41 14.82 2.59 -5.05
C VAL A 41 13.72 3.65 -5.16
N LEU A 42 14.09 4.93 -5.09
CA LEU A 42 13.17 6.05 -5.25
C LEU A 42 12.60 6.13 -6.67
N GLN A 43 13.40 5.84 -7.71
CA GLN A 43 12.90 5.78 -9.09
C GLN A 43 11.87 4.66 -9.27
N ARG A 44 12.15 3.44 -8.75
CA ARG A 44 11.18 2.34 -8.74
C ARG A 44 9.88 2.76 -8.05
N GLY A 45 9.98 3.49 -6.93
CA GLY A 45 8.83 4.08 -6.24
C GLY A 45 8.04 5.06 -7.09
N GLN A 46 8.73 5.96 -7.79
CA GLN A 46 8.11 6.93 -8.69
C GLN A 46 7.39 6.25 -9.86
N ASP A 47 8.00 5.23 -10.46
CA ASP A 47 7.38 4.47 -11.56
C ASP A 47 6.10 3.76 -11.09
N PHE A 48 6.13 3.18 -9.89
CA PHE A 48 4.95 2.57 -9.28
C PHE A 48 3.86 3.60 -8.97
N TRP A 49 4.23 4.75 -8.41
CA TRP A 49 3.31 5.87 -8.16
C TRP A 49 2.63 6.36 -9.44
N ASP A 50 3.40 6.54 -10.51
CA ASP A 50 2.88 6.98 -11.81
C ASP A 50 1.95 5.94 -12.44
N LYS A 51 2.21 4.65 -12.23
CA LYS A 51 1.27 3.58 -12.64
C LYS A 51 -0.06 3.67 -11.91
N ILE A 52 -0.04 3.87 -10.58
CA ILE A 52 -1.25 3.95 -9.75
C ILE A 52 -2.09 5.19 -10.10
N TYR A 53 -1.48 6.37 -10.09
CA TYR A 53 -2.22 7.63 -10.26
C TYR A 53 -2.32 8.13 -11.70
N GLY A 54 -1.56 7.54 -12.64
CA GLY A 54 -1.60 7.88 -14.05
C GLY A 54 -1.43 9.38 -14.31
N LYS A 55 -2.29 9.94 -15.16
CA LYS A 55 -2.22 11.35 -15.60
C LYS A 55 -2.26 12.38 -14.47
N ILE A 56 -2.79 12.03 -13.30
CA ILE A 56 -2.91 12.97 -12.16
C ILE A 56 -1.77 12.84 -11.15
N SER A 57 -0.82 11.92 -11.35
CA SER A 57 0.26 11.59 -10.41
C SER A 57 1.06 12.83 -9.97
N ARG A 58 1.54 13.63 -10.93
CA ARG A 58 2.29 14.87 -10.68
C ARG A 58 1.47 15.90 -9.90
N ARG A 59 0.18 16.03 -10.24
CA ARG A 59 -0.72 16.98 -9.57
C ARG A 59 -0.95 16.59 -8.12
N ILE A 60 -1.14 15.30 -7.83
CA ILE A 60 -1.32 14.80 -6.46
C ILE A 60 -0.04 15.03 -5.65
N MET A 61 1.11 14.59 -6.16
CA MET A 61 2.39 14.75 -5.45
C MET A 61 2.70 16.23 -5.18
N SER A 62 2.49 17.09 -6.17
CA SER A 62 2.69 18.54 -6.00
C SER A 62 1.73 19.18 -4.99
N ARG A 63 0.53 18.63 -4.78
CA ARG A 63 -0.35 19.09 -3.69
C ARG A 63 0.15 18.62 -2.33
N MET A 64 0.63 17.38 -2.26
CA MET A 64 1.23 16.83 -1.04
C MET A 64 2.47 17.63 -0.61
N ASP A 65 3.33 17.99 -1.56
CA ASP A 65 4.51 18.85 -1.33
C ASP A 65 4.14 20.27 -0.83
N ARG A 66 2.88 20.71 -0.98
CA ARG A 66 2.41 22.06 -0.65
C ARG A 66 1.32 22.06 0.43
N SER A 67 1.17 20.97 1.18
CA SER A 67 0.15 20.82 2.21
C SER A 67 0.73 21.10 3.60
N GLY A 68 0.99 22.38 3.89
CA GLY A 68 1.63 22.83 5.12
C GLY A 68 3.16 22.77 5.05
N THR A 69 3.71 21.57 4.90
CA THR A 69 5.14 21.29 4.67
C THR A 69 5.31 20.25 3.56
N GLU A 70 6.55 20.00 3.15
CA GLU A 70 6.91 18.98 2.16
C GLU A 70 6.81 17.54 2.71
N ASP A 71 6.58 17.39 4.02
CA ASP A 71 6.66 16.10 4.72
C ASP A 71 5.67 15.06 4.20
N LEU A 72 4.49 15.50 3.77
CA LEU A 72 3.48 14.61 3.20
C LEU A 72 3.97 14.01 1.87
N GLY A 73 4.57 14.83 1.02
CA GLY A 73 5.18 14.38 -0.22
C GLY A 73 6.44 13.53 -0.01
N LEU A 74 7.25 13.86 1.00
CA LEU A 74 8.40 13.05 1.41
C LEU A 74 7.94 11.66 1.87
N THR A 75 6.93 11.61 2.74
CA THR A 75 6.36 10.36 3.25
C THR A 75 5.87 9.48 2.11
N ALA A 76 5.15 10.05 1.13
CA ALA A 76 4.71 9.30 -0.04
C ALA A 76 5.89 8.71 -0.83
N ARG A 77 6.94 9.50 -1.11
CA ARG A 77 8.11 9.03 -1.86
C ARG A 77 8.85 7.90 -1.12
N LEU A 78 9.01 8.00 0.19
CA LEU A 78 9.65 6.96 1.00
C LEU A 78 8.81 5.68 1.03
N MET A 79 7.49 5.80 1.23
CA MET A 79 6.57 4.67 1.23
C MET A 79 6.54 3.96 -0.12
N TYR A 80 6.42 4.70 -1.22
CA TYR A 80 6.41 4.09 -2.55
C TYR A 80 7.78 3.52 -2.93
N GLY A 81 8.88 4.19 -2.57
CA GLY A 81 10.23 3.71 -2.83
C GLY A 81 10.54 2.39 -2.11
N TYR A 82 10.48 2.38 -0.79
CA TYR A 82 11.00 1.26 0.01
C TYR A 82 9.95 0.20 0.37
N ILE A 83 8.65 0.53 0.31
CA ILE A 83 7.60 -0.38 0.78
C ILE A 83 6.73 -0.85 -0.39
N LEU A 84 6.03 0.05 -1.08
CA LEU A 84 4.95 -0.35 -1.98
C LEU A 84 5.42 -0.79 -3.37
N SER A 85 6.53 -0.24 -3.87
CA SER A 85 7.07 -0.64 -5.17
C SER A 85 7.90 -1.93 -5.14
N ASN A 86 8.24 -2.42 -3.94
CA ASN A 86 8.87 -3.72 -3.79
C ASN A 86 7.82 -4.81 -4.00
N THR A 87 7.91 -5.48 -5.15
CA THR A 87 6.95 -6.50 -5.59
C THR A 87 7.57 -7.89 -5.65
N ASN A 88 8.58 -8.13 -4.81
CA ASN A 88 9.27 -9.43 -4.74
C ASN A 88 8.37 -10.54 -4.18
N VAL A 89 7.39 -10.18 -3.36
CA VAL A 89 6.44 -11.13 -2.73
C VAL A 89 5.05 -10.97 -3.32
N LEU A 90 4.53 -9.74 -3.33
CA LEU A 90 3.22 -9.43 -3.90
C LEU A 90 3.40 -8.78 -5.27
N SER A 91 2.61 -9.20 -6.24
CA SER A 91 2.50 -8.51 -7.52
C SER A 91 1.96 -7.08 -7.33
N PRO A 92 2.14 -6.18 -8.33
CA PRO A 92 1.56 -4.83 -8.26
C PRO A 92 0.05 -4.80 -8.00
N VAL A 93 -0.67 -5.80 -8.51
CA VAL A 93 -2.12 -5.93 -8.35
C VAL A 93 -2.46 -6.39 -6.93
N GLU A 94 -1.79 -7.42 -6.42
CA GLU A 94 -1.97 -7.89 -5.04
C GLU A 94 -1.63 -6.80 -4.01
N THR A 95 -0.54 -6.05 -4.22
CA THR A 95 -0.20 -4.88 -3.39
C THR A 95 -1.32 -3.85 -3.39
N SER A 96 -1.99 -3.63 -4.53
CA SER A 96 -3.13 -2.72 -4.62
C SER A 96 -4.34 -3.24 -3.84
N TYR A 97 -4.60 -4.55 -3.85
CA TYR A 97 -5.68 -5.16 -3.07
C TYR A 97 -5.45 -5.01 -1.57
N VAL A 98 -4.21 -5.21 -1.08
CA VAL A 98 -3.87 -5.00 0.33
C VAL A 98 -4.10 -3.55 0.74
N LEU A 99 -3.73 -2.59 -0.11
CA LEU A 99 -3.99 -1.17 0.15
C LEU A 99 -5.49 -0.88 0.20
N ILE A 100 -6.28 -1.33 -0.78
CA ILE A 100 -7.74 -1.18 -0.78
C ILE A 100 -8.33 -1.75 0.52
N ALA A 101 -7.93 -2.97 0.89
CA ALA A 101 -8.40 -3.64 2.10
C ALA A 101 -8.06 -2.88 3.39
N GLY A 102 -6.91 -2.23 3.46
CA GLY A 102 -6.53 -1.39 4.60
C GLY A 102 -7.24 -0.03 4.63
N LEU A 103 -7.51 0.56 3.48
CA LEU A 103 -8.09 1.92 3.38
C LEU A 103 -9.59 1.96 3.68
N ILE A 104 -10.33 0.89 3.38
CA ILE A 104 -11.77 0.79 3.66
C ILE A 104 -12.08 0.95 5.15
N PRO A 105 -11.53 0.13 6.08
CA PRO A 105 -11.85 0.27 7.50
C PRO A 105 -11.35 1.59 8.12
N GLN A 106 -10.32 2.21 7.55
CA GLN A 106 -9.82 3.52 7.97
C GLN A 106 -10.69 4.69 7.50
N ASP A 107 -11.67 4.43 6.61
CA ASP A 107 -12.49 5.43 5.92
C ASP A 107 -11.75 6.64 5.37
N VAL A 108 -10.65 6.38 4.67
CA VAL A 108 -9.89 7.42 3.96
C VAL A 108 -10.29 7.45 2.49
N ASN A 109 -11.55 7.84 2.25
CA ASN A 109 -12.19 7.80 0.92
C ASN A 109 -11.40 8.51 -0.20
N PRO A 110 -10.75 9.67 0.01
CA PRO A 110 -9.92 10.30 -1.02
C PRO A 110 -8.76 9.40 -1.50
N GLN A 111 -8.12 8.70 -0.57
CA GLN A 111 -7.04 7.75 -0.84
C GLN A 111 -7.61 6.50 -1.51
N LEU A 112 -8.68 5.94 -0.95
CA LEU A 112 -9.36 4.75 -1.47
C LEU A 112 -9.72 4.91 -2.96
N LYS A 113 -10.30 6.06 -3.34
CA LYS A 113 -10.66 6.34 -4.74
C LYS A 113 -9.46 6.25 -5.69
N GLY A 114 -8.30 6.79 -5.27
CA GLY A 114 -7.07 6.70 -6.05
C GLY A 114 -6.59 5.26 -6.21
N HIS A 115 -6.65 4.47 -5.15
CA HIS A 115 -6.19 3.07 -5.15
C HIS A 115 -7.13 2.11 -5.88
N LEU A 116 -8.43 2.35 -5.84
CA LEU A 116 -9.41 1.59 -6.65
C LEU A 116 -9.13 1.76 -8.14
N ARG A 117 -8.94 3.00 -8.61
CA ARG A 117 -8.57 3.26 -10.00
C ARG A 117 -7.15 2.77 -10.31
N GLY A 118 -6.24 2.92 -9.36
CA GLY A 118 -4.86 2.48 -9.48
C GLY A 118 -4.70 0.98 -9.62
N ALA A 119 -5.54 0.17 -8.97
CA ALA A 119 -5.58 -1.27 -9.15
C ALA A 119 -5.90 -1.64 -10.61
N LEU A 120 -6.86 -0.96 -11.23
CA LEU A 120 -7.20 -1.16 -12.64
C LEU A 120 -6.03 -0.76 -13.56
N ASN A 121 -5.41 0.40 -13.30
CA ASN A 121 -4.18 0.79 -14.02
C ASN A 121 -3.02 -0.22 -13.78
N GLY A 122 -3.04 -0.89 -12.63
CA GLY A 122 -2.13 -1.96 -12.23
C GLY A 122 -2.27 -3.25 -13.05
N GLY A 123 -3.44 -3.46 -13.65
CA GLY A 123 -3.81 -4.67 -14.39
C GLY A 123 -4.96 -5.48 -13.77
N ALA A 124 -5.56 -5.02 -12.68
CA ALA A 124 -6.72 -5.67 -12.08
C ALA A 124 -7.96 -5.52 -12.97
N SER A 125 -8.82 -6.54 -12.97
CA SER A 125 -10.18 -6.46 -13.49
C SER A 125 -11.11 -5.68 -12.54
N VAL A 126 -12.23 -5.19 -13.07
CA VAL A 126 -13.25 -4.52 -12.26
C VAL A 126 -13.88 -5.52 -11.28
N GLU A 127 -14.06 -6.77 -11.72
CA GLU A 127 -14.62 -7.87 -10.95
C GLU A 127 -13.76 -8.19 -9.72
N GLU A 128 -12.44 -8.27 -9.88
CA GLU A 128 -11.53 -8.50 -8.75
C GLU A 128 -11.55 -7.34 -7.76
N VAL A 129 -11.53 -6.08 -8.24
CA VAL A 129 -11.57 -4.91 -7.36
C VAL A 129 -12.87 -4.87 -6.56
N ARG A 130 -14.00 -5.22 -7.19
CA ARG A 130 -15.30 -5.36 -6.50
C ARG A 130 -15.27 -6.49 -5.48
N ALA A 131 -14.76 -7.66 -5.84
CA ALA A 131 -14.67 -8.81 -4.95
C ALA A 131 -13.83 -8.50 -3.69
N VAL A 132 -12.67 -7.87 -3.85
CA VAL A 132 -11.81 -7.45 -2.72
C VAL A 132 -12.56 -6.47 -1.82
N ARG A 133 -13.21 -5.46 -2.42
CA ARG A 133 -14.02 -4.49 -1.66
C ARG A 133 -15.11 -5.22 -0.88
N ASP A 134 -15.87 -6.09 -1.51
CA ASP A 134 -17.02 -6.76 -0.90
C ASP A 134 -16.59 -7.68 0.26
N ILE A 135 -15.48 -8.43 0.11
CA ILE A 135 -14.91 -9.22 1.21
C ILE A 135 -14.55 -8.33 2.40
N VAL A 136 -13.90 -7.19 2.15
CA VAL A 136 -13.50 -6.27 3.22
C VAL A 136 -14.72 -5.64 3.89
N MET A 137 -15.77 -5.33 3.12
CA MET A 137 -17.04 -4.85 3.66
C MET A 137 -17.66 -5.87 4.62
N GLU A 138 -17.69 -7.15 4.23
CA GLU A 138 -18.22 -8.24 5.07
C GLU A 138 -17.38 -8.47 6.33
N ILE A 139 -16.04 -8.43 6.23
CA ILE A 139 -15.14 -8.53 7.39
C ILE A 139 -15.45 -7.43 8.41
N CYS A 140 -15.59 -6.21 7.93
CA CYS A 140 -15.78 -5.09 8.81
C CYS A 140 -17.20 -5.08 9.43
N LYS A 141 -18.25 -5.49 8.69
CA LYS A 141 -19.59 -5.75 9.26
C LYS A 141 -19.53 -6.84 10.34
N ALA A 142 -18.85 -7.96 10.07
CA ALA A 142 -18.67 -9.04 11.03
C ALA A 142 -17.88 -8.59 12.27
N SER A 143 -17.01 -7.58 12.12
CA SER A 143 -16.27 -6.95 13.22
C SER A 143 -17.09 -5.89 13.98
N GLY A 144 -18.37 -5.70 13.65
CA GLY A 144 -19.27 -4.76 14.32
C GLY A 144 -19.19 -3.31 13.80
N MET A 145 -18.45 -3.04 12.72
CA MET A 145 -18.42 -1.72 12.10
C MET A 145 -19.74 -1.43 11.40
N ARG A 146 -20.13 -0.14 11.39
CA ARG A 146 -21.36 0.32 10.75
C ARG A 146 -21.04 1.21 9.56
N GLN A 147 -21.76 0.97 8.47
CA GLN A 147 -21.73 1.87 7.32
C GLN A 147 -22.45 3.17 7.70
N LEU A 148 -21.83 4.32 7.42
CA LEU A 148 -22.45 5.63 7.66
C LEU A 148 -23.32 6.02 6.47
N GLY A 149 -24.44 6.70 6.76
CA GLY A 149 -25.33 7.27 5.75
C GLY A 149 -24.69 8.44 4.99
N GLU A 150 -25.25 8.75 3.82
CA GLU A 150 -24.79 9.85 2.95
C GLU A 150 -24.99 11.24 3.58
N ASP A 151 -25.90 11.32 4.55
CA ASP A 151 -26.33 12.50 5.29
C ASP A 151 -25.36 12.93 6.39
N VAL A 152 -24.34 12.12 6.71
CA VAL A 152 -23.36 12.45 7.77
C VAL A 152 -22.32 13.46 7.23
N PRO A 153 -22.31 14.72 7.72
CA PRO A 153 -21.41 15.76 7.24
C PRO A 153 -20.00 15.51 7.75
N GLY A 154 -19.09 15.09 6.87
CA GLY A 154 -17.70 14.83 7.23
C GLY A 154 -17.58 13.76 8.32
N GLY A 155 -17.60 12.49 7.91
CA GLY A 155 -17.57 11.37 8.83
C GLY A 155 -16.94 10.16 8.16
N TRP A 156 -16.12 9.47 8.96
CA TRP A 156 -15.22 8.38 8.64
C TRP A 156 -16.01 7.06 8.48
N GLY A 157 -16.96 7.01 7.54
CA GLY A 157 -17.70 5.80 7.20
C GLY A 157 -17.96 5.63 5.70
N TRP A 158 -18.02 4.36 5.33
CA TRP A 158 -17.81 3.94 3.94
C TRP A 158 -19.08 4.23 3.15
N ARG A 159 -19.01 5.16 2.21
CA ARG A 159 -20.19 5.63 1.49
C ARG A 159 -20.66 4.60 0.46
N SER A 160 -21.93 4.72 0.06
CA SER A 160 -22.54 3.97 -1.05
C SER A 160 -21.68 4.06 -2.31
N GLU A 161 -21.95 3.13 -3.24
CA GLU A 161 -21.16 2.75 -4.42
C GLU A 161 -20.08 3.73 -4.87
N VAL A 162 -18.91 3.18 -5.22
CA VAL A 162 -17.92 3.87 -6.06
C VAL A 162 -18.60 4.12 -7.40
N ALA A 163 -19.38 5.18 -7.47
CA ALA A 163 -20.06 5.61 -8.66
C ALA A 163 -18.97 5.85 -9.69
N THR A 164 -18.93 4.96 -10.69
CA THR A 164 -17.97 4.90 -11.78
C THR A 164 -16.52 4.59 -11.36
N LEU A 165 -16.19 3.29 -11.25
CA LEU A 165 -14.82 2.80 -11.48
C LEU A 165 -14.40 3.05 -12.94
#